data_AF-A0AAW8ESB7-F1
#
_entry.id   AF-A0AAW8ESB7-F1
#
_cell.length_a   1.000
_cell.length_b   1.000
_cell.length_c   1.000
_cell.angle_alpha   90.00
_cell.angle_beta   90.00
_cell.angle_gamma   90.00
#
_symmetry.space_group_name_H-M   'P 1'
#
loop_
_entity.id
_entity.type
_entity.pdbx_description
1 polymer ?
#
loop_
_entity_poly.entity_id
_entity_poly.type
_entity_poly.pdbx_seq_one_letter_code
_entity_poly.pdbx_strand_id
1 'polypeptide(L)'
;MTTPQGWYDAGVPGRQRWWDGAQWTAHERDAPVASPSMGWYLVPGTVDVRWWDGTVWTPYRIRDGKPKPDAFAIEPPSTGLILGIMFLVLGLAQLSLALATRSPGNFVTPVLFVLVAVVWIVGARHSQGVRALPAPQSMPIIDPVARPLPGEVEGPGAGWYPMTGQVTRWWTGARWSWYIGMKFGARPGYAGPRGYITSMIVGWFMAGLAVLGLALGVTGAALSASPAGAFMIAIGFVFAVVFAGLALFILLLTRSRRNAMLLPTSPPPLR
;
A
#
# COMPACT_ATOMS: atom_id res chain seq x y z
N MET A 1 -25.05 -13.34 -40.07
CA MET A 1 -24.65 -13.88 -38.75
C MET A 1 -25.90 -13.91 -37.89
N THR A 2 -26.35 -15.10 -37.49
CA THR A 2 -27.52 -15.27 -36.62
C THR A 2 -27.08 -15.23 -35.16
N THR A 3 -27.87 -14.56 -34.32
CA THR A 3 -27.61 -14.46 -32.87
C THR A 3 -27.72 -15.86 -32.26
N PRO A 4 -26.69 -16.36 -31.56
CA PRO A 4 -26.74 -17.68 -30.93
C PRO A 4 -27.88 -17.78 -29.91
N GLN A 5 -28.45 -18.98 -29.73
CA GLN A 5 -29.42 -19.21 -28.66
C GLN A 5 -28.83 -18.87 -27.28
N GLY A 6 -29.59 -18.19 -26.42
CA GLY A 6 -29.05 -17.73 -25.14
C GLY A 6 -29.91 -16.70 -24.40
N TRP A 7 -29.43 -16.30 -23.23
CA TRP A 7 -30.01 -15.23 -22.42
C TRP A 7 -29.38 -13.89 -22.79
N TYR A 8 -30.21 -12.90 -23.06
CA TYR A 8 -29.79 -11.55 -23.45
C TYR A 8 -30.57 -10.50 -22.67
N ASP A 9 -30.15 -9.23 -22.75
CA ASP A 9 -30.83 -8.12 -22.10
C ASP A 9 -32.31 -8.04 -22.53
N ALA A 10 -33.21 -7.96 -21.55
CA ALA A 10 -34.66 -7.86 -21.78
C ALA A 10 -35.13 -6.42 -22.05
N GLY A 11 -34.22 -5.44 -22.08
CA GLY A 11 -34.57 -4.01 -22.18
C GLY A 11 -35.07 -3.41 -20.86
N VAL A 12 -35.11 -4.23 -19.80
CA VAL A 12 -35.38 -3.81 -18.42
C VAL A 12 -34.10 -4.07 -17.61
N PRO A 13 -33.53 -3.05 -16.94
CA PRO A 13 -32.31 -3.21 -16.17
C PRO A 13 -32.40 -4.38 -15.18
N GLY A 14 -31.44 -5.29 -15.25
CA GLY A 14 -31.38 -6.46 -14.36
C GLY A 14 -32.23 -7.64 -14.81
N ARG A 15 -32.88 -7.62 -15.98
CA ARG A 15 -33.60 -8.77 -16.53
C ARG A 15 -32.94 -9.29 -17.81
N GLN A 16 -32.99 -10.60 -17.97
CA GLN A 16 -32.63 -11.27 -19.21
C GLN A 16 -33.82 -12.00 -19.79
N ARG A 17 -33.93 -11.99 -21.12
CA ARG A 17 -34.91 -12.74 -21.89
C ARG A 17 -34.21 -13.78 -22.75
N TRP A 18 -34.85 -14.95 -22.90
CA TRP A 18 -34.27 -16.05 -23.67
C TRP A 18 -34.58 -15.95 -25.17
N TRP A 19 -33.54 -16.01 -25.99
CA TRP A 19 -33.56 -16.16 -27.44
C TRP A 19 -33.36 -17.63 -27.80
N ASP A 20 -34.30 -18.22 -28.52
CA ASP A 20 -34.25 -19.65 -28.90
C ASP A 20 -33.48 -19.93 -30.19
N GLY A 21 -32.94 -18.89 -30.85
CA GLY A 21 -32.29 -18.99 -32.16
C GLY A 21 -33.12 -18.47 -33.32
N ALA A 22 -34.45 -18.31 -33.14
CA ALA A 22 -35.38 -17.80 -34.16
C ALA A 22 -36.23 -16.63 -33.65
N GLN A 23 -36.61 -16.61 -32.37
CA GLN A 23 -37.45 -15.60 -31.76
C GLN A 23 -37.17 -15.41 -30.25
N TRP A 24 -37.66 -14.29 -29.70
CA TRP A 24 -37.64 -14.02 -28.27
C TRP A 24 -38.76 -14.80 -27.56
N THR A 25 -38.41 -15.70 -26.66
CA THR A 25 -39.40 -16.47 -25.88
C THR A 25 -39.97 -15.67 -24.72
N ALA A 26 -41.04 -16.13 -24.07
CA ALA A 26 -41.59 -15.48 -22.86
C ALA A 26 -40.77 -15.72 -21.59
N HIS A 27 -39.69 -16.51 -21.67
CA HIS A 27 -38.85 -16.80 -20.51
C HIS A 27 -37.99 -15.58 -20.17
N GLU A 28 -38.24 -15.05 -18.97
CA GLU A 28 -37.43 -14.03 -18.34
C GLU A 28 -36.78 -14.60 -17.08
N ARG A 29 -35.58 -14.12 -16.78
CA ARG A 29 -34.92 -14.36 -15.50
C ARG A 29 -34.29 -13.07 -15.02
N ASP A 30 -34.07 -13.00 -13.71
CA ASP A 30 -33.15 -11.99 -13.18
C ASP A 30 -31.77 -12.26 -13.76
N ALA A 31 -31.16 -11.21 -14.32
CA ALA A 31 -29.78 -11.28 -14.73
C ALA A 31 -28.95 -11.70 -13.51
N PRO A 32 -28.02 -12.66 -13.65
CA PRO A 32 -27.08 -12.93 -12.57
C PRO A 32 -26.43 -11.59 -12.19
N VAL A 33 -26.44 -11.26 -10.89
CA VAL A 33 -25.84 -10.03 -10.38
C VAL A 33 -24.41 -10.01 -10.89
N ALA A 34 -24.10 -9.08 -11.78
CA ALA A 34 -22.77 -8.96 -12.34
C ALA A 34 -21.80 -8.78 -11.17
N SER A 35 -20.82 -9.67 -11.04
CA SER A 35 -19.79 -9.52 -10.01
C SER A 35 -19.21 -8.11 -10.14
N PRO A 36 -19.18 -7.32 -9.05
CA PRO A 36 -18.77 -5.93 -9.11
C PRO A 36 -17.36 -5.86 -9.69
N SER A 37 -17.23 -5.14 -10.81
CA SER A 37 -15.95 -4.91 -11.43
C SER A 37 -15.06 -4.10 -10.49
N MET A 38 -13.75 -4.17 -10.67
CA MET A 38 -12.83 -3.34 -9.91
C MET A 38 -13.15 -1.84 -10.08
N GLY A 39 -13.20 -1.09 -8.98
CA GLY A 39 -13.64 0.30 -9.03
C GLY A 39 -13.79 0.95 -7.66
N TRP A 40 -14.22 2.21 -7.67
CA TRP A 40 -14.63 2.92 -6.45
C TRP A 40 -16.11 2.73 -6.21
N TYR A 41 -16.49 2.36 -5.00
CA TYR A 41 -17.89 2.10 -4.65
C TYR A 41 -18.22 2.72 -3.31
N LEU A 42 -19.48 3.13 -3.17
CA LEU A 42 -20.04 3.48 -1.87
C LEU A 42 -20.12 2.21 -1.02
N VAL A 43 -19.62 2.27 0.21
CA VAL A 43 -19.74 1.17 1.16
C VAL A 43 -21.19 1.14 1.68
N PRO A 44 -21.88 -0.02 1.61
CA PRO A 44 -23.27 -0.13 2.07
C PRO A 44 -23.47 0.39 3.50
N GLY A 45 -24.50 1.22 3.70
CA GLY A 45 -24.83 1.79 5.00
C GLY A 45 -23.92 2.93 5.47
N THR A 46 -23.01 3.43 4.62
CA THR A 46 -22.11 4.53 4.96
C THR A 46 -22.01 5.55 3.82
N VAL A 47 -21.34 6.67 4.08
CA VAL A 47 -20.96 7.67 3.07
C VAL A 47 -19.55 7.45 2.51
N ASP A 48 -18.85 6.41 2.99
CA ASP A 48 -17.47 6.14 2.59
C ASP A 48 -17.43 5.57 1.16
N VAL A 49 -16.59 6.15 0.31
CA VAL A 49 -16.27 5.60 -1.02
C VAL A 49 -14.93 4.88 -0.95
N ARG A 50 -14.93 3.58 -1.21
CA ARG A 50 -13.76 2.71 -1.08
C ARG A 50 -13.41 1.99 -2.37
N TRP A 51 -12.15 1.59 -2.46
CA TRP A 51 -11.67 0.82 -3.59
C TRP A 51 -11.97 -0.67 -3.40
N TRP A 52 -12.73 -1.21 -4.35
CA TRP A 52 -12.97 -2.64 -4.54
C TRP A 52 -12.00 -3.15 -5.60
N ASP A 53 -11.19 -4.16 -5.27
CA ASP A 53 -10.17 -4.69 -6.19
C ASP A 53 -10.68 -5.75 -7.17
N GLY A 54 -12.00 -6.01 -7.16
CA GLY A 54 -12.65 -7.10 -7.87
C GLY A 54 -12.96 -8.31 -6.98
N THR A 55 -12.34 -8.42 -5.80
CA THR A 55 -12.49 -9.56 -4.88
C THR A 55 -12.75 -9.16 -3.44
N VAL A 56 -12.09 -8.11 -2.95
CA VAL A 56 -12.20 -7.62 -1.58
C VAL A 56 -12.14 -6.10 -1.54
N TRP A 57 -12.72 -5.53 -0.48
CA TRP A 57 -12.50 -4.14 -0.13
C TRP A 57 -11.07 -3.93 0.35
N THR A 58 -10.48 -2.83 -0.13
CA THR A 58 -9.13 -2.43 0.27
C THR A 58 -9.19 -1.23 1.23
N PRO A 59 -8.14 -0.99 2.03
CA PRO A 59 -8.09 0.13 2.98
C PRO A 59 -7.77 1.46 2.27
N TYR A 60 -8.27 1.66 1.05
CA TYR A 60 -8.17 2.91 0.30
C TYR A 60 -9.57 3.50 0.16
N ARG A 61 -9.67 4.80 0.45
CA ARG A 61 -10.91 5.56 0.33
C ARG A 61 -10.70 6.90 -0.36
N ILE A 62 -11.77 7.43 -0.93
CA ILE A 62 -11.81 8.82 -1.36
C ILE A 62 -12.23 9.65 -0.15
N ARG A 63 -11.36 10.57 0.26
CA ARG A 63 -11.62 11.51 1.35
C ARG A 63 -11.24 12.91 0.90
N ASP A 64 -12.17 13.86 1.04
CA ASP A 64 -12.02 15.24 0.58
C ASP A 64 -11.69 15.28 -0.93
N GLY A 65 -12.39 14.47 -1.73
CA GLY A 65 -12.19 14.34 -3.19
C GLY A 65 -10.84 13.76 -3.61
N LYS A 66 -10.08 13.13 -2.69
CA LYS A 66 -8.75 12.59 -2.98
C LYS A 66 -8.64 11.13 -2.54
N PRO A 67 -8.22 10.21 -3.44
CA PRO A 67 -7.89 8.85 -3.05
C PRO A 67 -6.71 8.81 -2.07
N LYS A 68 -6.91 8.19 -0.91
CA LYS A 68 -5.89 8.05 0.14
C LYS A 68 -6.00 6.68 0.83
N PRO A 69 -4.87 6.12 1.29
CA PRO A 69 -4.90 4.99 2.21
C PRO A 69 -5.45 5.43 3.57
N ASP A 70 -6.07 4.50 4.29
CA ASP A 70 -6.42 4.68 5.69
C ASP A 70 -5.16 4.79 6.57
N ALA A 71 -5.29 5.46 7.72
CA ALA A 71 -4.17 5.68 8.66
C ALA A 71 -3.53 4.37 9.18
N PHE A 72 -4.27 3.26 9.12
CA PHE A 72 -3.83 1.93 9.53
C PHE A 72 -3.99 0.89 8.40
N ALA A 73 -3.81 1.33 7.16
CA ALA A 73 -3.84 0.43 6.00
C ALA A 73 -2.65 -0.55 6.06
N ILE A 74 -2.92 -1.82 6.41
CA ILE A 74 -1.93 -2.89 6.42
C ILE A 74 -2.38 -3.99 5.48
N GLU A 75 -1.57 -4.28 4.48
CA GLU A 75 -1.86 -5.32 3.50
C GLU A 75 -0.66 -6.26 3.28
N PRO A 76 -0.86 -7.59 3.39
CA PRO A 76 -2.06 -8.27 3.88
C PRO A 76 -2.24 -8.14 5.41
N PRO A 77 -3.47 -8.29 5.96
CA PRO A 77 -3.70 -8.19 7.40
C PRO A 77 -2.93 -9.22 8.23
N SER A 78 -2.66 -10.40 7.66
CA SER A 78 -1.85 -11.44 8.29
C SER A 78 -0.44 -10.96 8.62
N THR A 79 0.20 -10.18 7.73
CA THR A 79 1.51 -9.59 7.98
C THR A 79 1.47 -8.68 9.19
N GLY A 80 0.42 -7.86 9.33
CA GLY A 80 0.28 -7.00 10.50
C GLY A 80 0.10 -7.76 11.79
N LEU A 81 -0.67 -8.85 11.78
CA LEU A 81 -0.82 -9.70 12.96
C LEU A 81 0.51 -10.38 13.34
N ILE A 82 1.24 -10.93 12.35
CA ILE A 82 2.54 -11.60 12.58
C ILE A 82 3.56 -10.60 13.16
N LEU A 83 3.73 -9.43 12.54
CA LEU A 83 4.65 -8.41 13.04
C LEU A 83 4.23 -7.89 14.41
N GLY A 84 2.93 -7.70 14.63
CA GLY A 84 2.38 -7.31 15.93
C GLY A 84 2.72 -8.31 17.03
N ILE A 85 2.48 -9.61 16.80
CA ILE A 85 2.83 -10.67 17.76
C ILE A 85 4.33 -10.71 18.01
N MET A 86 5.15 -10.61 16.95
CA MET A 86 6.60 -10.62 17.07
C MET A 86 7.12 -9.47 17.93
N PHE A 87 6.68 -8.23 17.67
CA PHE A 87 7.06 -7.07 18.49
C PHE A 87 6.52 -7.17 19.92
N LEU A 88 5.33 -7.75 20.13
CA LEU A 88 4.78 -7.95 21.46
C LEU A 88 5.65 -8.92 22.27
N VAL A 89 5.99 -10.08 21.69
CA VAL A 89 6.85 -11.09 22.34
C VAL A 89 8.23 -10.49 22.65
N LEU A 90 8.84 -9.79 21.70
CA LEU A 90 10.12 -9.10 21.91
C LEU A 90 10.02 -8.03 23.01
N GLY A 91 8.97 -7.22 23.00
CA GLY A 91 8.72 -6.20 24.03
C GLY A 91 8.53 -6.80 25.41
N LEU A 92 7.75 -7.87 25.54
CA LEU A 92 7.52 -8.56 26.82
C LEU A 92 8.79 -9.25 27.33
N ALA A 93 9.59 -9.87 26.45
CA ALA A 93 10.87 -10.48 26.82
C ALA A 93 11.90 -9.43 27.26
N GLN A 94 11.95 -8.26 26.61
CA GLN A 94 12.82 -7.18 27.06
C GLN A 94 12.31 -6.52 28.35
N LEU A 95 10.99 -6.42 28.52
CA LEU A 95 10.39 -5.89 29.74
C LEU A 95 10.72 -6.77 30.95
N SER A 96 10.64 -8.10 30.79
CA SER A 96 11.02 -9.02 31.87
C SER A 96 12.50 -8.89 32.25
N LEU A 97 13.39 -8.71 31.26
CA LEU A 97 14.81 -8.45 31.50
C LEU A 97 15.06 -7.09 32.18
N ALA A 98 14.31 -6.05 31.78
CA ALA A 98 14.39 -4.73 32.40
C ALA A 98 13.96 -4.77 33.88
N LEU A 99 12.87 -5.49 34.17
CA LEU A 99 12.40 -5.74 35.54
C LEU A 99 13.44 -6.50 36.37
N ALA A 100 14.10 -7.51 35.79
CA ALA A 100 15.14 -8.28 36.47
C ALA A 100 16.39 -7.43 36.79
N THR A 101 16.81 -6.56 35.87
CA THR A 101 18.02 -5.73 36.01
C THR A 101 17.80 -4.44 36.81
N ARG A 102 16.54 -4.06 37.07
CA ARG A 102 16.14 -2.83 37.81
C ARG A 102 16.77 -1.53 37.28
N SER A 103 17.21 -1.51 36.03
CA SER A 103 17.78 -0.32 35.40
C SER A 103 16.67 0.48 34.70
N PRO A 104 16.41 1.74 35.07
CA PRO A 104 15.36 2.56 34.46
C PRO A 104 15.52 2.76 32.95
N GLY A 105 16.76 2.83 32.46
CA GLY A 105 17.06 2.99 31.04
C GLY A 105 16.61 1.81 30.17
N ASN A 106 16.43 0.63 30.78
CA ASN A 106 16.05 -0.58 30.05
C ASN A 106 14.54 -0.67 29.75
N PHE A 107 13.71 0.24 30.28
CA PHE A 107 12.26 0.22 30.05
C PHE A 107 11.81 0.91 28.76
N VAL A 108 12.63 1.79 28.17
CA VAL A 108 12.22 2.57 26.99
C VAL A 108 11.98 1.67 25.79
N THR A 109 12.96 0.84 25.44
CA THR A 109 12.88 -0.08 24.28
C THR A 109 11.71 -1.07 24.36
N PRO A 110 11.47 -1.81 25.45
CA PRO A 110 10.34 -2.73 25.53
C PRO A 110 8.99 -2.02 25.41
N VAL A 111 8.83 -0.83 26.02
CA VAL A 111 7.60 -0.04 25.88
C VAL A 111 7.39 0.36 24.43
N LEU A 112 8.43 0.84 23.73
CA LEU A 112 8.34 1.16 22.31
C LEU A 112 7.95 -0.05 21.46
N PHE A 113 8.50 -1.24 21.73
CA PHE A 113 8.11 -2.46 21.02
C PHE A 113 6.66 -2.87 21.30
N VAL A 114 6.17 -2.75 22.53
CA VAL A 114 4.76 -2.99 22.86
C VAL A 114 3.86 -1.99 22.12
N LEU A 115 4.22 -0.71 22.07
CA LEU A 115 3.45 0.31 21.34
C LEU A 115 3.42 0.02 19.82
N VAL A 116 4.57 -0.33 19.24
CA VAL A 116 4.65 -0.74 17.83
C VAL A 116 3.80 -1.99 17.58
N ALA A 117 3.81 -2.97 18.49
CA ALA A 117 2.97 -4.14 18.40
C ALA A 117 1.47 -3.79 18.37
N VAL A 118 1.03 -2.89 19.27
CA VAL A 118 -0.36 -2.41 19.29
C VAL A 118 -0.75 -1.79 17.95
N VAL A 119 0.08 -0.92 17.38
CA VAL A 119 -0.20 -0.29 16.07
C VAL A 119 -0.38 -1.35 14.98
N TRP A 120 0.50 -2.35 14.92
CA TRP A 120 0.43 -3.43 13.93
C TRP A 120 -0.84 -4.31 14.10
N ILE A 121 -1.18 -4.67 15.33
CA ILE A 121 -2.38 -5.48 15.64
C ILE A 121 -3.65 -4.70 15.32
N VAL A 122 -3.75 -3.43 15.74
CA VAL A 122 -4.90 -2.57 15.48
C VAL A 122 -5.10 -2.39 13.98
N GLY A 123 -4.05 -2.11 13.22
CA GLY A 123 -4.19 -1.95 11.77
C GLY A 123 -4.51 -3.26 11.03
N ALA A 124 -4.03 -4.40 11.53
CA ALA A 124 -4.44 -5.71 11.01
C ALA A 124 -5.94 -5.96 11.22
N ARG A 125 -6.45 -5.68 12.44
CA ARG A 125 -7.88 -5.79 12.75
C ARG A 125 -8.73 -4.82 11.94
N HIS A 126 -8.28 -3.57 11.78
CA HIS A 126 -8.95 -2.58 10.91
C HIS A 126 -9.06 -3.09 9.47
N SER A 127 -7.95 -3.56 8.91
CA SER A 127 -7.90 -4.04 7.52
C SER A 127 -8.70 -5.35 7.32
N GLN A 128 -8.78 -6.22 8.34
CA GLN A 128 -9.71 -7.36 8.36
C GLN A 128 -11.18 -6.90 8.36
N GLY A 129 -11.53 -5.92 9.20
CA GLY A 129 -12.87 -5.35 9.25
C GLY A 129 -13.32 -4.77 7.92
N VAL A 130 -12.43 -4.02 7.25
CA VAL A 130 -12.70 -3.50 5.89
C VAL A 130 -12.95 -4.65 4.90
N ARG A 131 -12.12 -5.70 4.91
CA ARG A 131 -12.29 -6.84 3.99
C ARG A 131 -13.53 -7.69 4.29
N ALA A 132 -14.05 -7.64 5.51
CA ALA A 132 -15.27 -8.34 5.92
C ALA A 132 -16.56 -7.60 5.51
N LEU A 133 -16.46 -6.38 4.97
CA LEU A 133 -17.61 -5.66 4.45
C LEU A 133 -18.25 -6.43 3.27
N PRO A 134 -19.59 -6.39 3.13
CA PRO A 134 -20.28 -7.06 2.04
C PRO A 134 -19.84 -6.49 0.69
N ALA A 135 -19.80 -7.33 -0.35
CA ALA A 135 -19.43 -6.90 -1.69
C ALA A 135 -20.30 -5.72 -2.18
N PRO A 136 -19.76 -4.82 -3.02
CA PRO A 136 -20.52 -3.73 -3.60
C PRO A 136 -21.77 -4.21 -4.33
N GLN A 137 -22.89 -3.50 -4.12
CA GLN A 137 -24.16 -3.75 -4.82
C GLN A 137 -24.56 -2.60 -5.75
N SER A 138 -23.87 -1.45 -5.65
CA SER A 138 -24.10 -0.27 -6.47
C SER A 138 -23.19 -0.27 -7.70
N MET A 139 -23.48 0.61 -8.66
CA MET A 139 -22.57 0.87 -9.77
C MET A 139 -21.30 1.60 -9.28
N PRO A 140 -20.15 1.40 -9.96
CA PRO A 140 -18.93 2.09 -9.59
C PRO A 140 -19.09 3.60 -9.76
N ILE A 141 -18.58 4.34 -8.79
CA ILE A 141 -18.49 5.80 -8.80
C ILE A 141 -17.34 6.20 -9.74
N ILE A 142 -17.68 7.04 -10.71
CA ILE A 142 -16.71 7.60 -11.65
C ILE A 142 -16.29 8.98 -11.13
N ASP A 143 -15.22 9.02 -10.34
CA ASP A 143 -14.61 10.28 -9.87
C ASP A 143 -13.50 10.71 -10.86
N PRO A 144 -13.55 11.93 -11.44
CA PRO A 144 -12.51 12.44 -12.33
C PRO A 144 -11.09 12.39 -11.74
N VAL A 145 -10.95 12.59 -10.42
CA VAL A 145 -9.66 12.56 -9.72
C VAL A 145 -9.10 11.13 -9.67
N ALA A 146 -9.98 10.14 -9.73
CA ALA A 146 -9.62 8.73 -9.73
C ALA A 146 -9.38 8.14 -11.13
N ARG A 147 -9.59 8.91 -12.20
CA ARG A 147 -9.41 8.43 -13.58
C ARG A 147 -7.97 8.63 -14.07
N PRO A 148 -7.50 7.78 -15.00
CA PRO A 148 -8.24 6.69 -15.63
C PRO A 148 -8.31 5.42 -14.77
N LEU A 149 -9.45 4.74 -14.81
CA LEU A 149 -9.64 3.45 -14.12
C LEU A 149 -8.93 2.32 -14.90
N PRO A 150 -8.50 1.24 -14.22
CA PRO A 150 -7.98 0.09 -14.95
C PRO A 150 -9.11 -0.55 -15.77
N GLY A 151 -8.79 -0.90 -17.02
CA GLY A 151 -9.76 -1.34 -18.02
C GLY A 151 -10.24 -0.22 -18.95
N GLU A 152 -10.02 1.06 -18.61
CA GLU A 152 -10.32 2.15 -19.54
C GLU A 152 -9.29 2.19 -20.68
N VAL A 153 -9.80 2.19 -21.91
CA VAL A 153 -9.03 2.20 -23.16
C VAL A 153 -9.26 3.53 -23.87
N GLU A 154 -8.19 4.31 -24.03
CA GLU A 154 -8.18 5.58 -24.77
C GLU A 154 -7.45 5.44 -26.12
N GLY A 155 -6.58 4.43 -26.26
CA GLY A 155 -5.81 4.21 -27.49
C GLY A 155 -5.29 2.76 -27.62
N PRO A 156 -4.60 2.45 -28.73
CA PRO A 156 -4.02 1.13 -28.93
C PRO A 156 -2.98 0.80 -27.87
N GLY A 157 -2.83 -0.50 -27.57
CA GLY A 157 -1.86 -0.97 -26.58
C GLY A 157 -2.25 -0.69 -25.12
N ALA A 158 -3.52 -0.40 -24.82
CA ALA A 158 -3.97 -0.31 -23.44
C ALA A 158 -3.75 -1.64 -22.69
N GLY A 159 -3.26 -1.58 -21.45
CA GLY A 159 -2.94 -2.80 -20.71
C GLY A 159 -2.13 -2.59 -19.43
N TRP A 160 -1.87 -3.70 -18.74
CA TRP A 160 -0.96 -3.75 -17.60
C TRP A 160 0.48 -3.96 -18.08
N TYR A 161 1.36 -3.02 -17.74
CA TYR A 161 2.78 -3.06 -18.10
C TYR A 161 3.65 -3.24 -16.86
N PRO A 162 4.72 -4.06 -16.93
CA PRO A 162 5.65 -4.24 -15.83
C PRO A 162 6.42 -2.95 -15.56
N MET A 163 6.62 -2.65 -14.28
CA MET A 163 7.39 -1.49 -13.80
C MET A 163 8.72 -1.94 -13.20
N THR A 164 8.65 -2.63 -12.07
CA THR A 164 9.81 -3.10 -11.29
C THR A 164 9.44 -4.34 -10.51
N GLY A 165 10.18 -5.43 -10.70
CA GLY A 165 9.88 -6.70 -10.05
C GLY A 165 8.47 -7.20 -10.38
N GLN A 166 7.65 -7.37 -9.35
CA GLN A 166 6.27 -7.91 -9.44
C GLN A 166 5.20 -6.81 -9.56
N VAL A 167 5.62 -5.57 -9.81
CA VAL A 167 4.71 -4.42 -9.87
C VAL A 167 4.38 -4.11 -11.32
N THR A 168 3.09 -4.04 -11.64
CA THR A 168 2.59 -3.56 -12.94
C THR A 168 1.82 -2.25 -12.78
N ARG A 169 1.61 -1.51 -13.88
CA ARG A 169 0.80 -0.29 -13.90
C ARG A 169 -0.07 -0.28 -15.14
N TRP A 170 -1.28 0.25 -15.02
CA TRP A 170 -2.21 0.34 -16.13
C TRP A 170 -1.90 1.55 -17.03
N TRP A 171 -1.78 1.28 -18.34
CA TRP A 171 -1.65 2.24 -19.43
C TRP A 171 -2.94 2.25 -20.26
N THR A 172 -3.48 3.43 -20.56
CA THR A 172 -4.75 3.55 -21.32
C THR A 172 -4.58 3.47 -22.83
N GLY A 173 -3.35 3.43 -23.33
CA GLY A 173 -3.05 3.71 -24.75
C GLY A 173 -2.59 5.15 -24.99
N ALA A 174 -2.89 6.07 -24.07
CA ALA A 174 -2.49 7.48 -24.17
C ALA A 174 -1.78 8.03 -22.92
N ARG A 175 -2.09 7.50 -21.72
CA ARG A 175 -1.49 7.95 -20.45
C ARG A 175 -1.43 6.85 -19.40
N TRP A 176 -0.52 7.05 -18.43
CA TRP A 176 -0.41 6.18 -17.26
C TRP A 176 -1.50 6.47 -16.25
N SER A 177 -2.06 5.42 -15.66
CA SER A 177 -2.93 5.53 -14.50
C SER A 177 -2.16 5.46 -13.19
N TRP A 178 -2.80 5.95 -12.12
CA TRP A 178 -2.27 5.81 -10.76
C TRP A 178 -2.43 4.40 -10.20
N TYR A 179 -3.09 3.48 -10.89
CA TYR A 179 -3.34 2.13 -10.41
C TYR A 179 -2.16 1.21 -10.65
N ILE A 180 -1.85 0.45 -9.62
CA ILE A 180 -0.70 -0.43 -9.57
C ILE A 180 -1.21 -1.87 -9.38
N GLY A 181 -0.81 -2.77 -10.25
CA GLY A 181 -1.06 -4.20 -10.10
C GLY A 181 0.03 -4.84 -9.23
N MET A 182 -0.41 -5.61 -8.24
CA MET A 182 0.47 -6.41 -7.39
C MET A 182 -0.11 -7.82 -7.27
N LYS A 183 0.63 -8.73 -6.62
CA LYS A 183 0.18 -10.12 -6.35
C LYS A 183 -1.22 -10.20 -5.71
N PHE A 184 -1.60 -9.18 -4.93
CA PHE A 184 -2.86 -9.14 -4.18
C PHE A 184 -3.95 -8.33 -4.87
N GLY A 185 -3.84 -8.10 -6.18
CA GLY A 185 -4.78 -7.31 -6.96
C GLY A 185 -4.29 -5.90 -7.24
N ALA A 186 -5.12 -5.14 -7.95
CA ALA A 186 -4.81 -3.76 -8.30
C ALA A 186 -5.18 -2.79 -7.17
N ARG A 187 -4.35 -1.76 -7.00
CA ARG A 187 -4.42 -0.81 -5.88
C ARG A 187 -4.27 0.63 -6.37
N PRO A 188 -4.96 1.60 -5.74
CA PRO A 188 -4.74 3.01 -6.03
C PRO A 188 -3.35 3.46 -5.52
N GLY A 189 -2.51 4.00 -6.40
CA GLY A 189 -1.16 4.47 -6.10
C GLY A 189 -1.04 5.98 -5.84
N TYR A 190 -2.14 6.69 -5.60
CA TYR A 190 -2.20 8.15 -5.47
C TYR A 190 -1.34 8.73 -4.33
N ALA A 191 -1.09 7.94 -3.28
CA ALA A 191 -0.20 8.34 -2.18
C ALA A 191 1.29 8.17 -2.50
N GLY A 192 1.62 7.55 -3.65
CA GLY A 192 2.98 7.24 -4.08
C GLY A 192 3.93 8.46 -4.10
N PRO A 193 3.56 9.62 -4.67
CA PRO A 193 4.43 10.80 -4.68
C PRO A 193 4.79 11.30 -3.29
N ARG A 194 3.80 11.36 -2.38
CA ARG A 194 4.05 11.75 -0.98
C ARG A 194 4.93 10.72 -0.28
N GLY A 195 4.69 9.43 -0.50
CA GLY A 195 5.51 8.35 0.04
C GLY A 195 6.97 8.41 -0.44
N TYR A 196 7.17 8.71 -1.72
CA TYR A 196 8.49 8.90 -2.32
C TYR A 196 9.25 10.07 -1.66
N ILE A 197 8.62 11.24 -1.58
CA ILE A 197 9.23 12.42 -0.94
C ILE A 197 9.53 12.16 0.53
N THR A 198 8.58 11.56 1.27
CA THR A 198 8.77 11.23 2.69
C THR A 198 9.95 10.27 2.87
N SER A 199 10.06 9.24 2.03
CA SER A 199 11.16 8.27 2.11
C SER A 199 12.51 8.90 1.76
N MET A 200 12.54 9.80 0.78
CA MET A 200 13.74 10.59 0.46
C MET A 200 14.16 11.48 1.62
N ILE A 201 13.23 12.21 2.25
CA ILE A 201 13.50 13.07 3.42
C ILE A 201 14.05 12.23 4.57
N VAL A 202 13.40 11.11 4.90
CA VAL A 202 13.86 10.21 5.97
C VAL A 202 15.26 9.66 5.65
N GLY A 203 15.50 9.21 4.42
CA GLY A 203 16.81 8.70 4.00
C GLY A 203 17.92 9.75 4.15
N TRP A 204 17.68 10.98 3.71
CA TRP A 204 18.65 12.07 3.85
C TRP A 204 18.83 12.53 5.29
N PHE A 205 17.76 12.52 6.09
CA PHE A 205 17.86 12.79 7.53
C PHE A 205 18.75 11.76 8.23
N MET A 206 18.59 10.47 7.93
CA MET A 206 19.47 9.41 8.45
C MET A 206 20.92 9.60 7.99
N ALA A 207 21.15 10.03 6.74
CA ALA A 207 22.49 10.36 6.26
C ALA A 207 23.11 11.53 7.05
N GLY A 208 22.33 12.56 7.37
CA GLY A 208 22.75 13.67 8.23
C GLY A 208 23.14 13.20 9.62
N LEU A 209 22.36 12.30 10.24
CA LEU A 209 22.70 11.68 11.52
C LEU A 209 24.02 10.89 11.43
N ALA A 210 24.27 10.18 10.33
CA ALA A 210 25.52 9.46 10.13
C ALA A 210 26.74 10.41 10.09
N VAL A 211 26.61 11.56 9.43
CA VAL A 211 27.66 12.60 9.40
C VAL A 211 27.90 13.18 10.79
N LEU A 212 26.86 13.41 11.60
CA LEU A 212 27.00 13.84 12.99
C LEU A 212 27.73 12.78 13.84
N GLY A 213 27.41 11.50 13.67
CA GLY A 213 28.15 10.40 14.31
C GLY A 213 29.62 10.40 13.95
N LEU A 214 29.94 10.57 12.66
CA LEU A 214 31.33 10.64 12.19
C LEU A 214 32.06 11.84 12.80
N ALA A 215 31.43 13.01 12.84
CA ALA A 215 31.99 14.20 13.47
C ALA A 215 32.29 13.97 14.96
N LEU A 216 31.36 13.35 15.70
CA LEU A 216 31.58 12.95 17.10
C LEU A 216 32.77 12.00 17.25
N GLY A 217 32.92 11.02 16.34
CA GLY A 217 34.04 10.10 16.34
C GLY A 217 35.38 10.80 16.11
N VAL A 218 35.43 11.73 15.15
CA VAL A 218 36.62 12.55 14.85
C VAL A 218 36.97 13.47 16.02
N THR A 219 35.98 14.14 16.63
CA THR A 219 36.20 14.95 17.83
C THR A 219 36.71 14.10 18.99
N GLY A 220 36.16 12.89 19.18
CA GLY A 220 36.65 11.94 20.17
C GLY A 220 38.11 11.55 19.94
N ALA A 221 38.51 11.35 18.69
CA ALA A 221 39.90 11.04 18.33
C ALA A 221 40.87 12.19 18.65
N ALA A 222 40.44 13.44 18.44
CA ALA A 222 41.20 14.62 18.85
C ALA A 222 41.34 14.74 20.38
N LEU A 223 40.42 14.16 21.15
CA LEU A 223 40.39 14.14 22.62
C LEU A 223 40.86 12.79 23.21
N SER A 224 41.55 11.97 22.41
CA SER A 224 41.89 10.57 22.71
C SER A 224 42.71 10.34 23.97
N ALA A 225 43.32 11.38 24.55
CA ALA A 225 44.01 11.32 25.83
C ALA A 225 43.06 11.08 27.04
N SER A 226 41.75 11.17 26.84
CA SER A 226 40.74 10.98 27.89
C SER A 226 39.90 9.71 27.68
N PRO A 227 39.42 9.04 28.76
CA PRO A 227 38.45 7.96 28.65
C PRO A 227 37.16 8.38 27.91
N ALA A 228 36.79 9.65 28.03
CA ALA A 228 35.68 10.24 27.28
C ALA A 228 35.94 10.26 25.77
N GLY A 229 37.17 10.55 25.34
CA GLY A 229 37.61 10.49 23.94
C GLY A 229 37.42 9.10 23.34
N ALA A 230 37.90 8.05 24.03
CA ALA A 230 37.73 6.67 23.58
C ALA A 230 36.26 6.25 23.45
N PHE A 231 35.42 6.65 24.40
CA PHE A 231 33.98 6.41 24.35
C PHE A 231 33.29 7.15 23.19
N MET A 232 33.64 8.43 22.96
CA MET A 232 33.11 9.22 21.84
C MET A 232 33.53 8.65 20.48
N ILE A 233 34.75 8.14 20.34
CA ILE A 233 35.20 7.42 19.14
C ILE A 233 34.30 6.21 18.90
N ALA A 234 34.17 5.32 19.89
CA ALA A 234 33.42 4.08 19.75
C ALA A 234 31.95 4.35 19.38
N ILE A 235 31.28 5.25 20.10
CA ILE A 235 29.89 5.60 19.82
C ILE A 235 29.77 6.32 18.48
N GLY A 236 30.63 7.29 18.19
CA GLY A 236 30.60 8.05 16.95
C GLY A 236 30.69 7.16 15.72
N PHE A 237 31.63 6.20 15.71
CA PHE A 237 31.77 5.26 14.60
C PHE A 237 30.61 4.27 14.50
N VAL A 238 30.15 3.67 15.61
CA VAL A 238 29.00 2.76 15.59
C VAL A 238 27.76 3.48 15.08
N PHE A 239 27.51 4.69 15.58
CA PHE A 239 26.41 5.54 15.14
C PHE A 239 26.53 5.87 13.64
N ALA A 240 27.71 6.31 13.19
CA ALA A 240 27.95 6.63 11.78
C ALA A 240 27.67 5.42 10.87
N VAL A 241 28.18 4.24 11.21
CA VAL A 241 27.99 3.02 10.38
C VAL A 241 26.52 2.60 10.33
N VAL A 242 25.84 2.55 11.48
CA VAL A 242 24.43 2.14 11.54
C VAL A 242 23.55 3.10 10.75
N PHE A 243 23.69 4.40 10.96
CA PHE A 243 22.86 5.40 10.28
C PHE A 243 23.22 5.54 8.80
N ALA A 244 24.49 5.38 8.41
CA ALA A 244 24.90 5.36 7.00
C ALA A 244 24.32 4.14 6.28
N GLY A 245 24.36 2.96 6.92
CA GLY A 245 23.76 1.74 6.39
C GLY A 245 22.25 1.87 6.20
N LEU A 246 21.53 2.41 7.20
CA LEU A 246 20.10 2.69 7.13
C LEU A 246 19.77 3.72 6.03
N ALA A 247 20.53 4.81 5.96
CA ALA A 247 20.34 5.83 4.93
C ALA A 247 20.53 5.26 3.52
N LEU A 248 21.63 4.53 3.30
CA LEU A 248 21.92 3.87 2.04
C LEU A 248 20.80 2.89 1.67
N PHE A 249 20.38 2.04 2.61
CA PHE A 249 19.28 1.10 2.40
C PHE A 249 17.98 1.80 1.99
N ILE A 250 17.55 2.83 2.75
CA ILE A 250 16.31 3.57 2.48
C ILE A 250 16.39 4.27 1.13
N LEU A 251 17.49 4.95 0.81
CA LEU A 251 17.66 5.69 -0.44
C LEU A 251 17.71 4.75 -1.65
N LEU A 252 18.43 3.62 -1.55
CA LEU A 252 18.46 2.61 -2.61
C LEU A 252 17.10 1.95 -2.81
N LEU A 253 16.39 1.62 -1.73
CA LEU A 253 15.04 1.06 -1.80
C LEU A 253 14.04 2.06 -2.40
N THR A 254 14.15 3.33 -2.03
CA THR A 254 13.32 4.41 -2.58
C THR A 254 13.58 4.60 -4.07
N ARG A 255 14.85 4.54 -4.48
CA ARG A 255 15.27 4.57 -5.88
C ARG A 255 14.74 3.37 -6.67
N SER A 256 14.88 2.16 -6.14
CA SER A 256 14.40 0.94 -6.82
C SER A 256 12.88 0.89 -6.96
N ARG A 257 12.14 1.52 -6.04
CA ARG A 257 10.69 1.63 -6.07
C ARG A 257 10.15 2.89 -6.74
N ARG A 258 11.01 3.73 -7.35
CA ARG A 258 10.60 5.01 -7.96
C ARG A 258 9.44 4.84 -8.95
N ASN A 259 9.52 3.87 -9.86
CA ASN A 259 8.50 3.66 -10.90
C ASN A 259 7.19 3.06 -10.36
N ALA A 260 7.23 2.46 -9.17
CA ALA A 260 6.04 2.04 -8.45
C ALA A 260 5.35 3.23 -7.74
N MET A 261 6.12 4.22 -7.27
CA MET A 261 5.58 5.37 -6.53
C MET A 261 5.18 6.56 -7.41
N LEU A 262 5.89 6.79 -8.51
CA LEU A 262 5.65 7.90 -9.43
C LEU A 262 5.12 7.38 -10.76
N LEU A 263 4.33 8.22 -11.45
CA LEU A 263 3.96 7.93 -12.83
C LEU A 263 5.22 7.99 -13.72
N PRO A 264 5.41 7.02 -14.62
CA PRO A 264 6.42 7.14 -15.65
C PRO A 264 6.11 8.33 -16.56
N THR A 265 7.16 8.99 -17.06
CA THR A 265 7.03 10.16 -17.95
C THR A 265 6.95 9.78 -19.42
N SER A 266 7.42 8.59 -19.78
CA SER A 266 7.39 8.06 -21.15
C SER A 266 6.32 6.97 -21.28
N PRO A 267 5.75 6.77 -22.49
CA PRO A 267 4.90 5.62 -22.79
C PRO A 267 5.62 4.28 -22.52
N PRO A 268 4.89 3.17 -22.33
CA PRO A 268 5.50 1.86 -22.27
C PRO A 268 6.22 1.52 -23.59
N PRO A 269 7.29 0.71 -23.54
CA PRO A 269 7.86 0.15 -24.76
C PRO A 269 6.78 -0.67 -25.49
N LEU A 270 6.64 -0.42 -26.79
CA LEU A 270 5.73 -1.18 -27.66
C LEU A 270 6.15 -2.65 -27.64
N ARG A 271 5.18 -3.55 -27.50
CA ARG A 271 5.38 -5.00 -27.61
C ARG A 271 5.24 -5.45 -29.05
#